data_AF-A0A841D461-F1
#
_entry.id   AF-A0A841D461-F1
#
_cell.length_a   1.000
_cell.length_b   1.000
_cell.length_c   1.000
_cell.angle_alpha   90.00
_cell.angle_beta   90.00
_cell.angle_gamma   90.00
#
_symmetry.space_group_name_H-M   'P 1'
#
loop_
_entity.id
_entity.type
_entity.pdbx_description
1 polymer ?
#
loop_
_entity_poly.entity_id
_entity_poly.type
_entity_poly.pdbx_seq_one_letter_code
_entity_poly.pdbx_strand_id
1 'polypeptide(L)'
;MRENLTPEDALRHIGDIDRRARRPARTTGLILLVMGFANIPYWLAMSLGPDWSKYMAMVSWFIMTIFIVVLGHRWSQQAQDREVTRVNRPTGPVTITTLVMTAVMVAGTFLLPEHPGAGWVTLVVALTVCTSLPMFYAAWRILRAER
;
A
#
# COMPACT_ATOMS: atom_id res chain seq x y z
N MET A 1 -33.88 -33.77 5.73
CA MET A 1 -32.65 -34.60 5.87
C MET A 1 -31.61 -33.75 6.57
N ARG A 2 -31.22 -34.09 7.80
CA ARG A 2 -30.05 -33.47 8.45
C ARG A 2 -28.82 -34.10 7.83
N GLU A 3 -28.08 -33.34 7.04
CA GLU A 3 -26.75 -33.76 6.59
C GLU A 3 -25.89 -33.94 7.85
N ASN A 4 -25.59 -35.19 8.20
CA ASN A 4 -24.64 -35.52 9.26
C ASN A 4 -23.25 -35.14 8.75
N LEU A 5 -22.90 -33.85 8.91
CA LEU A 5 -21.54 -33.34 8.72
C LEU A 5 -20.61 -34.17 9.60
N THR A 6 -19.76 -34.97 8.97
CA THR A 6 -18.74 -35.71 9.70
C THR A 6 -17.70 -34.72 10.25
N PRO A 7 -17.03 -35.04 11.37
CA PRO A 7 -15.95 -34.20 11.90
C PRO A 7 -14.86 -33.90 10.87
N GLU A 8 -14.62 -34.82 9.94
CA GLU A 8 -13.66 -34.68 8.84
C GLU A 8 -14.13 -33.67 7.79
N ASP A 9 -15.44 -33.66 7.45
CA ASP A 9 -16.01 -32.66 6.55
C ASP A 9 -15.98 -31.26 7.16
N ALA A 10 -16.22 -31.15 8.47
CA ALA A 10 -16.10 -29.88 9.19
C ALA A 10 -14.65 -29.35 9.16
N LEU A 11 -13.66 -30.22 9.40
CA LEU A 11 -12.24 -29.83 9.35
C LEU A 11 -11.80 -29.46 7.92
N ARG A 12 -12.27 -30.17 6.89
CA ARG A 12 -12.03 -29.81 5.48
C ARG A 12 -12.63 -28.45 5.14
N HIS A 13 -13.87 -28.20 5.58
CA HIS A 13 -14.54 -26.93 5.31
C HIS A 13 -13.83 -25.76 6.01
N ILE A 14 -13.37 -25.96 7.25
CA ILE A 14 -12.55 -24.98 7.97
C ILE A 14 -11.22 -24.73 7.24
N GLY A 15 -10.55 -25.79 6.78
CA GLY A 15 -9.30 -25.67 6.03
C GLY A 15 -9.45 -24.94 4.69
N ASP A 16 -10.54 -25.18 3.96
CA ASP A 16 -10.83 -24.51 2.69
C ASP A 16 -11.22 -23.03 2.88
N ILE A 17 -11.96 -22.71 3.95
CA ILE A 17 -12.27 -21.33 4.32
C ILE A 17 -10.99 -20.57 4.70
N ASP A 18 -10.12 -21.17 5.52
CA ASP A 18 -8.84 -20.57 5.91
C ASP A 18 -7.92 -20.35 4.68
N ARG A 19 -7.85 -21.32 3.75
CA ARG A 19 -7.09 -21.17 2.49
C ARG A 19 -7.65 -20.07 1.59
N ARG A 20 -8.97 -19.93 1.51
CA ARG A 20 -9.63 -18.88 0.72
C ARG A 20 -9.44 -17.50 1.33
N ALA A 21 -9.31 -17.39 2.65
CA ALA A 21 -9.03 -16.13 3.35
C ALA A 21 -7.55 -15.71 3.27
N ARG A 22 -6.60 -16.66 3.31
CA ARG A 22 -5.15 -16.36 3.28
C ARG A 22 -4.63 -15.89 1.92
N ARG A 23 -5.13 -16.45 0.81
CA ARG A 23 -4.68 -16.06 -0.55
C ARG A 23 -4.86 -14.56 -0.89
N PRO A 24 -6.03 -13.94 -0.61
CA PRO A 24 -6.24 -12.50 -0.78
C PRO A 24 -5.34 -11.66 0.13
N ALA A 25 -5.15 -12.08 1.39
CA ALA A 25 -4.27 -11.38 2.33
C ALA A 25 -2.82 -11.36 1.83
N ARG A 26 -2.28 -12.50 1.38
CA ARG A 26 -0.94 -12.57 0.78
C ARG A 26 -0.75 -11.63 -0.39
N THR A 27 -1.71 -11.67 -1.30
CA THR A 27 -1.70 -10.85 -2.51
C THR A 27 -1.71 -9.37 -2.15
N THR A 28 -2.50 -8.99 -1.13
CA THR A 28 -2.55 -7.61 -0.61
C THR A 28 -1.21 -7.19 -0.02
N GLY A 29 -0.59 -8.04 0.81
CA GLY A 29 0.72 -7.77 1.39
C GLY A 29 1.82 -7.61 0.32
N LEU A 30 1.82 -8.45 -0.72
CA LEU A 30 2.76 -8.34 -1.84
C LEU A 30 2.54 -7.06 -2.65
N ILE A 31 1.30 -6.65 -2.89
CA ILE A 31 1.03 -5.43 -3.64
C ILE A 31 1.47 -4.20 -2.85
N LEU A 32 1.18 -4.13 -1.55
CA LEU A 32 1.69 -3.05 -0.69
C LEU A 32 3.22 -2.98 -0.68
N LEU A 33 3.90 -4.13 -0.73
CA LEU A 33 5.35 -4.18 -0.86
C LEU A 33 5.83 -3.57 -2.18
N VAL A 34 5.23 -3.98 -3.30
CA VAL A 34 5.53 -3.44 -4.64
C VAL A 34 5.25 -1.94 -4.70
N MET A 35 4.14 -1.49 -4.12
CA MET A 35 3.79 -0.07 -4.04
C MET A 35 4.80 0.72 -3.21
N GLY A 36 5.26 0.18 -2.08
CA GLY A 36 6.33 0.77 -1.28
C GLY A 36 7.60 1.00 -2.10
N PHE A 37 8.01 0.02 -2.89
CA PHE A 37 9.16 0.15 -3.78
C PHE A 37 8.93 1.12 -4.94
N ALA A 38 7.75 1.12 -5.55
CA ALA A 38 7.40 2.00 -6.68
C ALA A 38 7.24 3.47 -6.25
N ASN A 39 6.85 3.71 -5.00
CA ASN A 39 6.62 5.05 -4.46
C ASN A 39 7.92 5.87 -4.36
N ILE A 40 9.05 5.24 -4.05
CA ILE A 40 10.35 5.92 -3.96
C ILE A 40 10.75 6.57 -5.31
N PRO A 41 10.92 5.82 -6.43
CA PRO A 41 11.30 6.41 -7.71
C PRO A 41 10.21 7.34 -8.25
N TYR A 42 8.93 7.09 -7.94
CA TYR A 42 7.85 8.04 -8.27
C TYR A 42 8.11 9.43 -7.67
N TRP A 43 8.33 9.50 -6.35
CA TRP A 43 8.57 10.79 -5.69
C TRP A 43 9.88 11.43 -6.13
N LEU A 44 10.94 10.65 -6.34
CA LEU A 44 12.20 11.18 -6.86
C LEU A 44 12.02 11.78 -8.27
N ALA A 45 11.30 11.09 -9.16
CA ALA A 45 11.02 11.59 -10.50
C ALA A 45 10.13 12.83 -10.50
N MET A 46 9.14 12.88 -9.59
CA MET A 46 8.21 14.01 -9.46
C MET A 46 8.88 15.26 -8.87
N SER A 47 9.78 15.09 -7.90
CA SER A 47 10.39 16.22 -7.18
C SER A 47 11.73 16.68 -7.78
N LEU A 48 12.55 15.76 -8.31
CA LEU A 48 13.92 16.07 -8.78
C LEU A 48 14.14 15.81 -10.27
N GLY A 49 13.19 15.15 -10.93
CA GLY A 49 13.32 14.81 -12.34
C GLY A 49 13.09 15.98 -13.28
N PRO A 50 13.55 15.89 -14.53
CA PRO A 50 13.21 16.84 -15.60
C PRO A 50 11.70 16.84 -15.89
N ASP A 51 11.19 17.86 -16.57
CA ASP A 51 9.73 18.05 -16.71
C ASP A 51 9.01 16.88 -17.39
N TRP A 52 9.64 16.23 -18.37
CA TRP A 52 9.09 15.03 -19.01
C TRP A 52 8.87 13.89 -18.00
N SER A 53 9.76 13.70 -17.02
CA SER A 53 9.61 12.64 -16.02
C SER A 53 8.54 12.99 -15.00
N LYS A 54 8.33 14.29 -14.70
CA LYS A 54 7.22 14.74 -13.86
C LYS A 54 5.86 14.43 -14.50
N TYR A 55 5.72 14.67 -15.82
CA TYR A 55 4.50 14.30 -16.55
C TYR A 55 4.26 12.79 -16.52
N MET A 56 5.30 11.98 -16.74
CA MET A 56 5.20 10.52 -16.65
C MET A 56 4.85 10.05 -15.24
N ALA A 57 5.43 10.66 -14.21
CA ALA A 57 5.09 10.38 -12.81
C ALA A 57 3.62 10.68 -12.53
N MET A 58 3.12 11.85 -12.97
CA MET A 58 1.71 12.24 -12.80
C MET A 58 0.74 11.24 -13.46
N VAL A 59 1.05 10.78 -14.68
CA VAL A 59 0.27 9.73 -15.36
C VAL A 59 0.30 8.42 -14.58
N SER A 60 1.49 8.02 -14.11
CA SER A 60 1.68 6.81 -13.31
C SER A 60 0.85 6.86 -12.01
N TRP A 61 0.75 8.03 -11.38
CA TRP A 61 -0.05 8.25 -10.17
C TRP A 61 -1.54 8.04 -10.42
N PHE A 62 -2.08 8.53 -11.54
CA PHE A 62 -3.48 8.28 -11.90
C PHE A 62 -3.74 6.79 -12.14
N ILE A 63 -2.87 6.11 -12.86
CA ILE A 63 -2.96 4.66 -13.10
C ILE A 63 -2.94 3.92 -11.76
N MET A 64 -2.00 4.26 -10.88
CA MET A 64 -1.87 3.65 -9.56
C MET A 64 -3.11 3.91 -8.70
N THR A 65 -3.65 5.14 -8.69
CA THR A 65 -4.84 5.50 -7.91
C THR A 65 -6.05 4.70 -8.39
N ILE A 66 -6.27 4.60 -9.71
CA ILE A 66 -7.34 3.77 -10.28
C ILE A 66 -7.15 2.31 -9.87
N PHE A 67 -5.92 1.80 -9.95
CA PHE A 67 -5.61 0.44 -9.55
C PHE A 67 -5.94 0.21 -8.07
N ILE A 68 -5.55 1.11 -7.16
CA ILE A 68 -5.88 1.05 -5.73
C ILE A 68 -7.38 1.12 -5.50
N VAL A 69 -8.12 1.99 -6.19
CA VAL A 69 -9.57 2.13 -5.98
C VAL A 69 -10.30 0.87 -6.45
N VAL A 70 -9.97 0.37 -7.64
CA VAL A 70 -10.59 -0.83 -8.22
C VAL A 70 -10.25 -2.07 -7.41
N LEU A 71 -8.97 -2.25 -7.06
CA LEU A 71 -8.53 -3.39 -6.27
C LEU A 71 -8.94 -3.28 -4.81
N GLY A 72 -8.84 -2.09 -4.21
CA GLY A 72 -9.30 -1.83 -2.86
C GLY A 72 -10.79 -2.11 -2.69
N HIS A 73 -11.61 -1.78 -3.71
CA HIS A 73 -13.02 -2.15 -3.73
C HIS A 73 -13.23 -3.67 -3.84
N ARG A 74 -12.47 -4.37 -4.69
CA ARG A 74 -12.51 -5.84 -4.74
C ARG A 74 -12.00 -6.48 -3.45
N TRP A 75 -11.00 -5.90 -2.79
CA TRP A 75 -10.39 -6.43 -1.58
C TRP A 75 -11.26 -6.21 -0.36
N SER A 76 -11.97 -5.09 -0.24
CA SER A 76 -12.92 -4.88 0.87
C SER A 76 -14.06 -5.91 0.84
N GLN A 77 -14.38 -6.45 -0.33
CA GLN A 77 -15.37 -7.52 -0.49
C GLN A 77 -14.81 -8.93 -0.22
N GLN A 78 -13.50 -9.15 -0.36
CA GLN A 78 -12.88 -10.49 -0.26
C GLN A 78 -12.05 -10.70 1.02
N ALA A 79 -11.50 -9.64 1.59
CA ALA A 79 -10.66 -9.71 2.79
C ALA A 79 -11.53 -9.52 4.05
N GLN A 80 -12.11 -10.60 4.55
CA GLN A 80 -12.57 -10.66 5.95
C GLN A 80 -11.40 -10.85 6.93
N ASP A 81 -10.16 -10.61 6.50
CA ASP A 81 -9.00 -10.64 7.37
C ASP A 81 -8.96 -9.38 8.24
N ARG A 82 -8.93 -9.60 9.55
CA ARG A 82 -8.90 -8.57 10.57
C ARG A 82 -7.69 -7.66 10.43
N GLU A 83 -6.53 -8.18 10.00
CA GLU A 83 -5.32 -7.38 9.85
C GLU A 83 -5.34 -6.53 8.58
N VAL A 84 -5.86 -7.05 7.46
CA VAL A 84 -6.10 -6.26 6.24
C VAL A 84 -7.10 -5.13 6.51
N THR A 85 -8.18 -5.43 7.23
CA THR A 85 -9.21 -4.44 7.61
C THR A 85 -8.64 -3.38 8.55
N ARG A 86 -7.75 -3.76 9.47
CA ARG A 86 -7.13 -2.83 10.44
C ARG A 86 -6.13 -1.89 9.77
N VAL A 87 -5.36 -2.40 8.81
CA VAL A 87 -4.39 -1.63 8.01
C VAL A 87 -5.11 -0.67 7.06
N ASN A 88 -6.15 -1.14 6.37
CA ASN A 88 -6.92 -0.34 5.41
C ASN A 88 -7.99 0.55 6.05
N ARG A 89 -8.07 0.57 7.39
CA ARG A 89 -9.04 1.42 8.08
C ARG A 89 -8.72 2.89 7.75
N PRO A 90 -9.68 3.72 7.33
CA PRO A 90 -9.44 5.12 7.00
C PRO A 90 -8.81 5.91 8.15
N THR A 91 -9.16 5.53 9.39
CA THR A 91 -8.64 6.10 10.64
C THR A 91 -7.50 5.29 11.25
N GLY A 92 -6.99 4.28 10.53
CA GLY A 92 -5.88 3.47 10.97
C GLY A 92 -4.57 4.28 10.97
N PRO A 93 -3.63 3.98 11.87
CA PRO A 93 -2.36 4.71 11.94
C PRO A 93 -1.59 4.62 10.61
N VAL A 94 -1.64 3.48 9.90
CA VAL A 94 -1.00 3.33 8.57
C VAL A 94 -1.58 4.33 7.57
N THR A 95 -2.90 4.36 7.40
CA THR A 95 -3.58 5.27 6.46
C THR A 95 -3.31 6.73 6.80
N ILE A 96 -3.43 7.10 8.08
CA ILE A 96 -3.16 8.47 8.55
C ILE A 96 -1.70 8.85 8.28
N THR A 97 -0.74 8.00 8.63
CA THR A 97 0.68 8.27 8.37
C THR A 97 0.96 8.39 6.88
N THR A 98 0.40 7.53 6.03
CA THR A 98 0.54 7.64 4.56
C THR A 98 -0.01 8.97 4.06
N LEU A 99 -1.19 9.40 4.51
CA LEU A 99 -1.80 10.67 4.10
C LEU A 99 -0.98 11.87 4.56
N VAL A 100 -0.54 11.89 5.81
CA VAL A 100 0.29 12.98 6.35
C VAL A 100 1.61 13.08 5.60
N MET A 101 2.31 11.95 5.41
CA MET A 101 3.59 11.92 4.69
C MET A 101 3.43 12.35 3.22
N THR A 102 2.34 11.91 2.57
CA THR A 102 2.00 12.34 1.21
C THR A 102 1.75 13.84 1.15
N ALA A 103 0.98 14.39 2.09
CA ALA A 103 0.70 15.83 2.15
C ALA A 103 2.00 16.65 2.35
N VAL A 104 2.90 16.18 3.23
CA VAL A 104 4.22 16.80 3.42
C VAL A 104 5.04 16.78 2.13
N MET A 105 5.06 15.67 1.40
CA MET A 105 5.77 15.59 0.12
C MET A 105 5.18 16.49 -0.96
N VAL A 106 3.86 16.55 -1.05
CA VAL A 106 3.17 17.44 -1.99
C VAL A 106 3.53 18.89 -1.68
N ALA A 107 3.40 19.32 -0.41
CA ALA A 107 3.77 20.66 0.01
C ALA A 107 5.26 20.96 -0.26
N GLY A 108 6.16 20.02 0.06
CA GLY A 108 7.59 20.15 -0.21
C GLY A 108 7.93 20.27 -1.70
N THR A 109 7.16 19.61 -2.57
CA THR A 109 7.35 19.71 -4.03
C THR A 109 6.91 21.08 -4.55
N PHE A 110 5.83 21.65 -4.02
CA PHE A 110 5.39 23.01 -4.39
C PHE A 110 6.28 24.13 -3.80
N LEU A 111 6.96 23.85 -2.70
CA LEU A 111 7.87 24.79 -2.03
C LEU A 111 9.34 24.61 -2.47
N LEU A 112 9.61 23.69 -3.40
CA LEU A 112 10.97 23.39 -3.85
C LEU A 112 11.57 24.59 -4.59
N PRO A 113 12.78 25.07 -4.22
CA PRO A 113 13.46 26.11 -4.97
C PRO A 113 13.77 25.67 -6.40
N GLU A 114 13.81 26.61 -7.36
CA GLU A 114 14.20 26.33 -8.76
C GLU A 114 15.60 25.71 -8.87
N HIS A 115 16.50 26.08 -7.95
CA HIS A 115 17.83 25.51 -7.81
C HIS A 115 18.01 24.90 -6.43
N PRO A 116 17.55 23.64 -6.21
CA PRO A 116 17.64 23.01 -4.91
C PRO A 116 19.09 22.69 -4.57
N GLY A 117 19.59 23.24 -3.47
CA GLY A 117 20.89 22.88 -2.92
C GLY A 117 20.90 21.45 -2.35
N ALA A 118 22.09 20.95 -2.00
CA ALA A 118 22.27 19.58 -1.50
C ALA A 118 21.41 19.23 -0.26
N GLY A 119 21.13 20.21 0.60
CA GLY A 119 20.25 20.02 1.76
C GLY A 119 18.80 19.70 1.37
N TRP A 120 18.28 20.36 0.34
CA TRP A 120 16.93 20.10 -0.19
C TRP A 120 16.84 18.74 -0.86
N VAL A 121 17.84 18.38 -1.66
CA VAL A 121 17.91 17.05 -2.30
C VAL A 121 17.93 15.95 -1.23
N THR A 122 18.75 16.11 -0.20
CA THR A 122 18.84 15.14 0.91
C THR A 122 17.51 15.02 1.65
N LEU A 123 16.83 16.15 1.91
CA LEU A 123 15.51 16.16 2.55
C LEU A 123 14.46 15.43 1.69
N VAL A 124 14.41 15.69 0.39
CA VAL A 124 13.49 15.01 -0.53
C VAL A 124 13.74 13.50 -0.52
N VAL A 125 15.00 13.07 -0.65
CA VAL A 125 15.36 11.64 -0.59
C VAL A 125 14.91 11.02 0.73
N ALA A 126 15.20 11.65 1.87
CA ALA A 126 14.79 11.15 3.18
C ALA A 126 13.25 11.03 3.28
N LEU A 127 12.53 12.04 2.81
CA LEU A 127 11.07 12.01 2.80
C LEU A 127 10.51 10.93 1.88
N THR A 128 11.08 10.69 0.70
CA THR A 128 10.63 9.61 -0.21
C THR A 128 10.72 8.22 0.44
N VAL A 129 11.75 7.99 1.26
CA VAL A 129 11.90 6.76 2.04
C VAL A 129 10.84 6.72 3.14
N CYS A 130 10.69 7.80 3.92
CA CYS A 130 9.72 7.90 5.00
C CYS A 130 8.27 7.70 4.52
N THR A 131 7.90 8.25 3.36
CA THR A 131 6.55 8.10 2.79
C THR A 131 6.25 6.68 2.35
N SER A 132 7.28 5.87 2.12
CA SER A 132 7.17 4.47 1.70
C SER A 132 7.14 3.49 2.88
N LEU A 133 7.61 3.89 4.06
CA LEU A 133 7.63 3.07 5.28
C LEU A 133 6.24 2.53 5.70
N PRO A 134 5.14 3.31 5.66
CA PRO A 134 3.83 2.79 6.02
C PRO A 134 3.40 1.60 5.15
N MET A 135 3.74 1.62 3.85
CA MET A 135 3.44 0.53 2.92
C MET A 135 4.28 -0.71 3.23
N PHE A 136 5.57 -0.55 3.52
CA PHE A 136 6.42 -1.65 3.95
C PHE A 136 5.98 -2.25 5.29
N TYR A 137 5.61 -1.42 6.25
CA TYR A 137 5.08 -1.87 7.53
C TYR A 137 3.76 -2.64 7.36
N ALA A 138 2.85 -2.12 6.53
CA ALA A 138 1.58 -2.76 6.21
C ALA A 138 1.79 -4.11 5.51
N ALA A 139 2.65 -4.16 4.50
CA ALA A 139 3.03 -5.37 3.80
C ALA A 139 3.62 -6.42 4.75
N TRP A 140 4.60 -6.03 5.57
CA TRP A 140 5.22 -6.91 6.55
C TRP A 140 4.20 -7.46 7.56
N ARG A 141 3.32 -6.61 8.07
CA ARG A 141 2.30 -7.00 9.04
C ARG A 141 1.31 -8.02 8.47
N ILE A 142 0.84 -7.80 7.24
CA ILE A 142 -0.08 -8.72 6.54
C ILE A 142 0.62 -10.04 6.20
N LEU A 143 1.83 -10.00 5.62
CA LEU A 143 2.58 -11.20 5.24
C LEU A 143 3.06 -12.01 6.45
N ARG A 144 3.28 -11.37 7.60
CA ARG A 144 3.63 -12.05 8.85
C ARG A 144 2.41 -12.72 9.49
N ALA A 145 1.24 -12.09 9.42
CA ALA A 145 0.01 -12.66 9.98
C ALA A 145 -0.46 -13.93 9.23
N GLU A 146 0.02 -14.14 8.00
CA GLU A 146 -0.27 -15.32 7.20
C GLU A 146 0.58 -16.55 7.55
N ARG A 147 1.75 -16.34 8.19
CA ARG A 147 2.68 -17.41 8.63
C ARG A 147 2.22 -18.02 9.94
#